data_AF-A0A1T5CDM3-F1
#
_entry.id   AF-A0A1T5CDM3-F1
#
_cell.length_a   1.000
_cell.length_b   1.000
_cell.length_c   1.000
_cell.angle_alpha   90.00
_cell.angle_beta   90.00
_cell.angle_gamma   90.00
#
_symmetry.space_group_name_H-M   'P 1'
#
loop_
_entity.id
_entity.type
_entity.pdbx_description
1 polymer ?
#
loop_
_entity_poly.entity_id
_entity_poly.type
_entity_poly.pdbx_seq_one_letter_code
_entity_poly.pdbx_strand_id
1 'polypeptide(L)'
;MGEGKRGKPGSELERLQMFAELATEYFRMVELFTPDGRQVAADSVEAERRHWVELFRAALLRKFIVPEEHVSLKLVVRALRLCNYSGDPRLAEGAAEAAGMFTNGMIRDREALMAEIALADHDLFEDVLYGRLLHGDADRFRRSGWAGDYARLSRVAAGRFDSERALRKALDIVSYGLANELLRPPEPDSLPPDAGPPVPPDALRPPAGD
;
A
#
# COMPACT_ATOMS: atom_id res chain seq x y z
N MET A 1 -23.48 -8.05 14.82
CA MET A 1 -22.15 -8.61 15.16
C MET A 1 -21.16 -8.07 14.15
N GLY A 2 -20.23 -7.21 14.58
CA GLY A 2 -19.38 -6.42 13.67
C GLY A 2 -18.17 -7.20 13.17
N GLU A 3 -18.08 -7.38 11.86
CA GLU A 3 -16.93 -7.98 11.16
C GLU A 3 -15.72 -7.04 11.06
N GLY A 4 -15.77 -5.85 11.67
CA GLY A 4 -14.73 -4.81 11.58
C GLY A 4 -13.43 -5.03 12.37
N LYS A 5 -13.08 -6.28 12.75
CA LYS A 5 -11.88 -6.59 13.56
C LYS A 5 -10.93 -7.64 12.97
N ARG A 6 -11.23 -8.25 11.81
CA ARG A 6 -10.30 -9.22 11.21
C ARG A 6 -9.20 -8.49 10.44
N GLY A 7 -7.97 -8.55 10.95
CA GLY A 7 -6.76 -8.09 10.24
C GLY A 7 -6.19 -6.73 10.65
N LYS A 8 -6.81 -6.01 11.60
CA LYS A 8 -6.22 -4.78 12.16
C LYS A 8 -5.16 -5.16 13.22
N PRO A 9 -3.93 -4.62 13.15
CA PRO A 9 -2.94 -4.74 14.21
C PRO A 9 -3.46 -4.21 15.55
N GLY A 10 -3.26 -5.00 16.59
CA GLY A 10 -3.51 -4.63 17.99
C GLY A 10 -2.44 -3.72 18.57
N SER A 11 -1.26 -3.59 17.95
CA SER A 11 -0.23 -2.62 18.32
C SER A 11 0.60 -2.14 17.11
N GLU A 12 1.38 -1.07 17.30
CA GLU A 12 2.33 -0.61 16.28
C GLU A 12 3.47 -1.62 16.07
N LEU A 13 3.92 -2.32 17.11
CA LEU A 13 4.91 -3.39 16.97
C LEU A 13 4.34 -4.55 16.14
N GLU A 14 3.10 -4.95 16.41
CA GLU A 14 2.41 -6.00 15.64
C GLU A 14 2.20 -5.57 14.18
N ARG A 15 1.96 -4.28 13.92
CA ARG A 15 1.91 -3.75 12.56
C ARG A 15 3.23 -3.94 11.83
N LEU A 16 4.36 -3.68 12.49
CA LEU A 16 5.69 -3.88 11.92
C LEU A 16 5.97 -5.36 11.63
N GLN A 17 5.55 -6.27 12.53
CA GLN A 17 5.67 -7.72 12.33
C GLN A 17 4.83 -8.19 11.14
N MET A 18 3.55 -7.83 11.09
CA MET A 18 2.68 -8.16 9.93
C MET A 18 3.22 -7.58 8.63
N PHE A 19 3.70 -6.34 8.65
CA PHE A 19 4.33 -5.73 7.48
C PHE A 19 5.53 -6.54 7.02
N ALA A 20 6.43 -6.91 7.92
CA ALA A 20 7.62 -7.69 7.60
C ALA A 20 7.26 -9.04 6.98
N GLU A 21 6.28 -9.75 7.53
CA GLU A 21 5.78 -11.02 7.00
C GLU A 21 5.21 -10.85 5.59
N LEU A 22 4.26 -9.92 5.40
CA LEU A 22 3.59 -9.72 4.13
C LEU A 22 4.54 -9.22 3.03
N ALA A 23 5.44 -8.30 3.36
CA ALA A 23 6.43 -7.79 2.40
C ALA A 23 7.47 -8.87 2.04
N THR A 24 7.86 -9.72 3.00
CA THR A 24 8.74 -10.87 2.72
C THR A 24 8.08 -11.84 1.76
N GLU A 25 6.83 -12.23 2.00
CA GLU A 25 6.10 -13.13 1.09
C GLU A 25 5.86 -12.51 -0.29
N TYR A 26 5.59 -11.19 -0.34
CA TYR A 26 5.52 -10.46 -1.60
C TYR A 26 6.83 -10.59 -2.40
N PHE A 27 7.99 -10.32 -1.78
CA PHE A 27 9.27 -10.40 -2.49
C PHE A 27 9.69 -11.83 -2.81
N ARG A 28 9.35 -12.81 -1.98
CA ARG A 28 9.51 -14.22 -2.30
C ARG A 28 8.72 -14.61 -3.54
N MET A 29 7.49 -14.14 -3.66
CA MET A 29 6.68 -14.31 -4.88
C MET A 29 7.37 -13.65 -6.08
N VAL A 30 7.83 -12.41 -5.96
CA VAL A 30 8.59 -11.74 -7.04
C VAL A 30 9.77 -12.58 -7.53
N GLU A 31 10.54 -13.17 -6.62
CA GLU A 31 11.67 -14.05 -6.95
C GLU A 31 11.21 -15.34 -7.66
N LEU A 32 10.18 -16.01 -7.14
CA LEU A 32 9.66 -17.27 -7.69
C LEU A 32 9.05 -17.12 -9.09
N PHE A 33 8.47 -15.97 -9.40
CA PHE A 33 7.82 -15.69 -10.67
C PHE A 33 8.68 -14.82 -11.61
N THR A 34 9.96 -14.65 -11.32
CA THR A 34 10.89 -13.96 -12.22
C THR A 34 11.08 -14.78 -13.50
N PRO A 35 10.87 -14.19 -14.70
CA PRO A 35 11.04 -14.92 -15.96
C PRO A 35 12.51 -15.30 -16.22
N ASP A 36 12.75 -16.45 -16.87
CA ASP A 36 14.10 -16.98 -17.20
C ASP A 36 14.94 -16.13 -18.20
N GLY A 37 14.58 -14.86 -18.43
CA GLY A 37 15.32 -13.91 -19.29
C GLY A 37 15.29 -14.21 -20.79
N ARG A 38 14.71 -15.34 -21.23
CA ARG A 38 14.56 -15.68 -22.65
C ARG A 38 13.64 -14.69 -23.35
N GLN A 39 14.04 -14.27 -24.55
CA GLN A 39 13.16 -13.55 -25.47
C GLN A 39 12.03 -14.47 -25.91
N VAL A 40 10.83 -13.93 -25.94
CA VAL A 40 9.60 -14.66 -26.30
C VAL A 40 8.85 -13.82 -27.31
N ALA A 41 8.21 -14.46 -28.29
CA ALA A 41 7.37 -13.76 -29.25
C ALA A 41 6.24 -13.00 -28.54
N ALA A 42 5.98 -11.77 -28.99
CA ALA A 42 5.03 -10.86 -28.33
C ALA A 42 3.61 -11.44 -28.20
N ASP A 43 3.17 -12.23 -29.20
CA ASP A 43 1.82 -12.82 -29.25
C ASP A 43 1.74 -14.23 -28.64
N SER A 44 2.76 -14.64 -27.88
CA SER A 44 2.78 -15.96 -27.26
C SER A 44 2.04 -15.99 -25.92
N VAL A 45 1.54 -17.18 -25.55
CA VAL A 45 0.97 -17.46 -24.22
C VAL A 45 1.95 -17.11 -23.09
N GLU A 46 3.25 -17.28 -23.31
CA GLU A 46 4.27 -16.95 -22.31
C GLU A 46 4.45 -15.43 -22.16
N ALA A 47 4.33 -14.65 -23.23
CA ALA A 47 4.31 -13.18 -23.14
C ALA A 47 3.07 -12.69 -22.38
N GLU A 48 1.90 -13.29 -22.66
CA GLU A 48 0.66 -13.01 -21.92
C GLU A 48 0.78 -13.38 -20.44
N ARG A 49 1.33 -14.56 -20.12
CA ARG A 49 1.60 -14.99 -18.74
C ARG A 49 2.48 -14.00 -17.99
N ARG A 50 3.60 -13.58 -18.59
CA ARG A 50 4.51 -12.58 -17.98
C ARG A 50 3.80 -11.27 -17.71
N HIS A 51 3.00 -10.81 -18.68
CA HIS A 51 2.20 -9.61 -18.51
C HIS A 51 1.27 -9.71 -17.30
N TRP A 52 0.50 -10.80 -17.19
CA TRP A 52 -0.39 -11.02 -16.05
C TRP A 52 0.35 -11.09 -14.71
N VAL A 53 1.50 -11.76 -14.65
CA VAL A 53 2.35 -11.78 -13.45
C VAL A 53 2.72 -10.36 -13.01
N GLU A 54 3.16 -9.51 -13.94
CA GLU A 54 3.50 -8.13 -13.60
C GLU A 54 2.29 -7.29 -13.16
N LEU A 55 1.11 -7.53 -13.74
CA LEU A 55 -0.14 -6.92 -13.26
C LEU A 55 -0.50 -7.36 -11.85
N PHE A 56 -0.39 -8.66 -11.55
CA PHE A 56 -0.66 -9.17 -10.21
C PHE A 56 0.33 -8.62 -9.18
N ARG A 57 1.62 -8.50 -9.54
CA ARG A 57 2.64 -7.85 -8.70
C ARG A 57 2.26 -6.41 -8.38
N ALA A 58 1.85 -5.64 -9.39
CA ALA A 58 1.42 -4.26 -9.19
C ALA A 58 0.16 -4.18 -8.31
N ALA A 59 -0.82 -5.05 -8.54
CA ALA A 59 -2.06 -5.08 -7.75
C ALA A 59 -1.82 -5.44 -6.27
N LEU A 60 -0.90 -6.36 -5.99
CA LEU A 60 -0.57 -6.76 -4.62
C LEU A 60 0.12 -5.62 -3.83
N LEU A 61 0.89 -4.76 -4.50
CA LEU A 61 1.52 -3.61 -3.84
C LEU A 61 0.52 -2.61 -3.25
N ARG A 62 -0.73 -2.61 -3.74
CA ARG A 62 -1.85 -1.82 -3.18
C ARG A 62 -1.91 -1.95 -1.66
N LYS A 63 -1.65 -3.15 -1.14
CA LYS A 63 -1.66 -3.46 0.29
C LYS A 63 -0.74 -2.56 1.13
N PHE A 64 0.33 -2.05 0.53
CA PHE A 64 1.36 -1.26 1.19
C PHE A 64 1.31 0.23 0.85
N ILE A 65 0.59 0.64 -0.20
CA ILE A 65 0.57 2.04 -0.66
C ILE A 65 -0.74 2.75 -0.33
N VAL A 66 -1.86 2.02 -0.22
CA VAL A 66 -3.16 2.62 0.05
C VAL A 66 -3.23 3.11 1.51
N PRO A 67 -3.56 4.39 1.77
CA PRO A 67 -3.55 4.96 3.12
C PRO A 67 -4.45 4.23 4.12
N GLU A 68 -5.58 3.70 3.64
CA GLU A 68 -6.57 2.99 4.44
C GLU A 68 -6.10 1.59 4.86
N GLU A 69 -5.06 1.05 4.22
CA GLU A 69 -4.55 -0.28 4.52
C GLU A 69 -3.78 -0.30 5.84
N HIS A 70 -3.96 -1.37 6.60
CA HIS A 70 -3.38 -1.50 7.93
C HIS A 70 -1.85 -1.62 7.95
N VAL A 71 -1.23 -1.99 6.83
CA VAL A 71 0.23 -2.08 6.70
C VAL A 71 0.76 -1.13 5.63
N SER A 72 0.05 -0.02 5.42
CA SER A 72 0.51 1.02 4.50
C SER A 72 1.85 1.60 4.96
N LEU A 73 2.72 1.96 4.01
CA LEU A 73 4.06 2.47 4.26
C LEU A 73 4.04 3.71 5.15
N LYS A 74 3.00 4.56 5.02
CA LYS A 74 2.77 5.69 5.93
C LYS A 74 2.64 5.23 7.39
N LEU A 75 1.82 4.22 7.65
CA LEU A 75 1.62 3.67 9.00
C LEU A 75 2.85 2.90 9.47
N VAL A 76 3.55 2.20 8.60
CA VAL A 76 4.80 1.48 8.91
C VAL A 76 5.91 2.45 9.31
N VAL A 77 6.11 3.54 8.57
CA VAL A 77 7.07 4.59 8.93
C VAL A 77 6.73 5.21 10.30
N ARG A 78 5.44 5.48 10.55
CA ARG A 78 4.98 5.98 11.85
C ARG A 78 5.29 4.97 12.96
N ALA A 79 4.95 3.70 12.73
CA ALA A 79 5.20 2.61 13.68
C ALA A 79 6.70 2.45 13.99
N LEU A 80 7.57 2.50 12.97
CA LEU A 80 9.02 2.47 13.11
C LEU A 80 9.54 3.56 14.05
N ARG A 81 9.06 4.80 13.87
CA ARG A 81 9.45 5.94 14.72
C ARG A 81 8.99 5.76 16.16
N LEU A 82 7.76 5.29 16.36
CA LEU A 82 7.19 5.08 17.69
C LEU A 82 7.83 3.89 18.42
N CYS A 83 8.22 2.84 17.70
CA CYS A 83 8.77 1.63 18.28
C CYS A 83 10.30 1.70 18.49
N ASN A 84 11.00 2.68 17.91
CA ASN A 84 12.44 2.89 18.09
C ASN A 84 12.79 3.43 19.49
N TYR A 85 12.55 2.61 20.52
CA TYR A 85 12.76 2.98 21.92
C TYR A 85 14.24 3.25 22.23
N SER A 86 15.14 2.59 21.51
CA SER A 86 16.58 2.69 21.70
C SER A 86 17.17 3.99 21.12
N GLY A 87 16.40 4.71 20.31
CA GLY A 87 16.89 5.89 19.60
C GLY A 87 17.95 5.56 18.55
N ASP A 88 17.94 4.34 18.00
CA ASP A 88 18.93 3.90 17.02
C ASP A 88 18.87 4.82 15.77
N PRO A 89 19.99 5.46 15.39
CA PRO A 89 20.02 6.43 14.30
C PRO A 89 19.76 5.77 12.95
N ARG A 90 20.16 4.50 12.75
CA ARG A 90 19.94 3.77 11.50
C ARG A 90 18.46 3.48 11.28
N LEU A 91 17.71 3.20 12.36
CA LEU A 91 16.25 3.09 12.29
C LEU A 91 15.60 4.43 11.94
N ALA A 92 16.05 5.53 12.55
CA ALA A 92 15.52 6.86 12.29
C ALA A 92 15.79 7.35 10.86
N GLU A 93 17.04 7.26 10.41
CA GLU A 93 17.47 7.59 9.05
C GLU A 93 16.78 6.69 8.02
N GLY A 94 16.75 5.38 8.28
CA GLY A 94 16.09 4.41 7.42
C GLY A 94 14.59 4.67 7.25
N ALA A 95 13.90 5.02 8.33
CA ALA A 95 12.49 5.41 8.27
C ALA A 95 12.29 6.73 7.53
N ALA A 96 13.21 7.69 7.66
CA ALA A 96 13.16 8.95 6.91
C ALA A 96 13.41 8.74 5.41
N GLU A 97 14.38 7.90 5.04
CA GLU A 97 14.64 7.51 3.66
C GLU A 97 13.45 6.79 3.04
N ALA A 98 12.87 5.79 3.74
CA ALA A 98 11.68 5.10 3.26
C ALA A 98 10.50 6.06 3.05
N ALA A 99 10.32 7.02 3.97
CA ALA A 99 9.32 8.07 3.83
C ALA A 99 9.58 9.01 2.64
N GLY A 100 10.86 9.33 2.38
CA GLY A 100 11.25 10.18 1.25
C GLY A 100 11.09 9.48 -0.11
N MET A 101 11.28 8.15 -0.15
CA MET A 101 10.99 7.34 -1.33
C MET A 101 9.49 7.21 -1.58
N PHE A 102 8.67 7.26 -0.53
CA PHE A 102 7.22 7.24 -0.63
C PHE A 102 6.70 8.65 -0.93
N THR A 103 6.86 9.07 -2.18
CA THR A 103 6.51 10.42 -2.61
C THR A 103 5.01 10.67 -2.50
N ASN A 104 4.63 11.95 -2.34
CA ASN A 104 3.25 12.35 -2.52
C ASN A 104 2.72 11.99 -3.92
N GLY A 105 3.52 11.67 -4.94
CA GLY A 105 2.97 11.11 -6.18
C GLY A 105 2.37 9.72 -5.97
N MET A 106 3.06 8.86 -5.22
CA MET A 106 2.61 7.51 -4.88
C MET A 106 1.37 7.47 -3.95
N ILE A 107 1.04 8.60 -3.31
CA ILE A 107 -0.11 8.75 -2.37
C ILE A 107 -1.19 9.71 -2.92
N ARG A 108 -0.78 10.87 -3.46
CA ARG A 108 -1.58 12.03 -3.91
C ARG A 108 -1.68 12.19 -5.42
N ASP A 109 -0.90 11.49 -6.26
CA ASP A 109 -1.39 11.15 -7.61
C ASP A 109 -2.52 10.12 -7.50
N ARG A 110 -3.07 9.89 -6.31
CA ARG A 110 -4.44 9.45 -6.11
C ARG A 110 -5.37 10.65 -5.90
N GLU A 111 -5.17 11.61 -5.00
CA GLU A 111 -6.13 12.73 -4.79
C GLU A 111 -6.16 13.80 -5.90
N ALA A 112 -5.00 14.24 -6.41
CA ALA A 112 -4.93 15.19 -7.53
C ALA A 112 -5.31 14.49 -8.85
N LEU A 113 -4.93 13.22 -8.99
CA LEU A 113 -5.44 12.36 -10.06
C LEU A 113 -6.93 12.07 -9.86
N MET A 114 -7.48 11.94 -8.64
CA MET A 114 -8.91 11.80 -8.35
C MET A 114 -9.66 13.10 -8.62
N ALA A 115 -9.02 14.27 -8.46
CA ALA A 115 -9.57 15.58 -8.80
C ALA A 115 -9.54 15.84 -10.32
N GLU A 116 -8.49 15.42 -11.04
CA GLU A 116 -8.46 15.41 -12.51
C GLU A 116 -9.33 14.28 -13.13
N ILE A 117 -9.47 13.13 -12.45
CA ILE A 117 -10.34 11.98 -12.82
C ILE A 117 -11.81 12.27 -12.50
N ALA A 118 -12.13 13.07 -11.47
CA ALA A 118 -13.50 13.53 -11.23
C ALA A 118 -14.00 14.46 -12.35
N LEU A 119 -13.08 15.06 -13.13
CA LEU A 119 -13.37 15.88 -14.32
C LEU A 119 -13.33 15.08 -15.63
N ALA A 120 -12.68 13.90 -15.65
CA ALA A 120 -12.60 13.01 -16.81
C ALA A 120 -12.84 11.56 -16.36
N ASP A 121 -14.07 11.09 -16.58
CA ASP A 121 -14.71 9.82 -16.21
C ASP A 121 -13.93 8.52 -16.52
N HIS A 122 -12.71 8.36 -16.00
CA HIS A 122 -11.86 7.20 -16.25
C HIS A 122 -11.10 6.72 -15.00
N ASP A 123 -11.46 5.51 -14.62
CA ASP A 123 -11.12 4.84 -13.36
C ASP A 123 -9.64 4.52 -13.16
N LEU A 124 -9.18 4.60 -11.91
CA LEU A 124 -7.83 4.25 -11.48
C LEU A 124 -7.52 2.78 -11.81
N PHE A 125 -6.35 2.51 -12.40
CA PHE A 125 -5.83 1.17 -12.69
C PHE A 125 -5.95 0.19 -11.50
N GLU A 126 -5.65 0.67 -10.29
CA GLU A 126 -5.72 -0.14 -9.07
C GLU A 126 -7.15 -0.47 -8.67
N ASP A 127 -8.12 0.44 -8.88
CA ASP A 127 -9.55 0.16 -8.66
C ASP A 127 -10.17 -0.65 -9.80
N VAL A 128 -9.58 -0.58 -11.00
CA VAL A 128 -9.99 -1.32 -12.19
C VAL A 128 -9.50 -2.78 -12.11
N LEU A 129 -8.23 -3.03 -11.80
CA LEU A 129 -7.72 -4.39 -11.60
C LEU A 129 -8.21 -5.00 -10.29
N TYR A 130 -8.03 -4.32 -9.16
CA TYR A 130 -8.42 -4.88 -7.86
C TYR A 130 -9.94 -4.88 -7.66
N GLY A 131 -10.60 -3.75 -7.94
CA GLY A 131 -12.03 -3.60 -7.70
C GLY A 131 -12.94 -4.22 -8.76
N ARG A 132 -12.50 -4.37 -10.01
CA ARG A 132 -13.36 -4.86 -11.11
C ARG A 132 -12.95 -6.20 -11.71
N LEU A 133 -11.65 -6.43 -11.91
CA LEU A 133 -11.18 -7.74 -12.37
C LEU A 133 -11.15 -8.77 -11.22
N LEU A 134 -10.60 -8.40 -10.06
CA LEU A 134 -10.39 -9.35 -8.94
C LEU A 134 -11.59 -9.43 -7.96
N HIS A 135 -12.41 -8.39 -7.86
CA HIS A 135 -13.64 -8.38 -7.04
C HIS A 135 -14.94 -8.67 -7.81
N GLY A 136 -14.85 -9.01 -9.10
CA GLY A 136 -15.97 -9.64 -9.84
C GLY A 136 -16.92 -8.72 -10.61
N ASP A 137 -16.55 -7.46 -10.87
CA ASP A 137 -17.33 -6.53 -11.71
C ASP A 137 -16.78 -6.47 -13.15
N ALA A 138 -16.84 -7.61 -13.84
CA ALA A 138 -16.31 -7.77 -15.19
C ALA A 138 -16.98 -6.83 -16.21
N ASP A 139 -18.25 -6.49 -16.00
CA ASP A 139 -18.99 -5.56 -16.88
C ASP A 139 -18.45 -4.14 -16.77
N ARG A 140 -18.19 -3.66 -15.55
CA ARG A 140 -17.60 -2.34 -15.33
C ARG A 140 -16.13 -2.31 -15.75
N PHE A 141 -15.39 -3.42 -15.65
CA PHE A 141 -14.05 -3.52 -16.22
C PHE A 141 -14.09 -3.38 -17.75
N ARG A 142 -15.00 -4.09 -18.44
CA ARG A 142 -15.15 -3.98 -19.91
C ARG A 142 -15.54 -2.57 -20.36
N ARG A 143 -16.50 -1.92 -19.69
CA ARG A 143 -16.95 -0.55 -20.02
C ARG A 143 -15.87 0.51 -19.83
N SER A 144 -14.85 0.25 -19.01
CA SER A 144 -13.77 1.21 -18.76
C SER A 144 -12.78 1.35 -19.94
N GLY A 145 -12.83 0.45 -20.92
CA GLY A 145 -11.87 0.40 -22.04
C GLY A 145 -10.51 -0.20 -21.69
N TRP A 146 -10.22 -0.46 -20.40
CA TRP A 146 -8.94 -1.05 -19.97
C TRP A 146 -8.80 -2.53 -20.34
N ALA A 147 -9.91 -3.25 -20.50
CA ALA A 147 -9.90 -4.70 -20.77
C ALA A 147 -9.17 -5.09 -22.06
N GLY A 148 -9.05 -4.17 -23.02
CA GLY A 148 -8.30 -4.37 -24.27
C GLY A 148 -7.08 -3.47 -24.42
N ASP A 149 -6.76 -2.63 -23.43
CA ASP A 149 -5.67 -1.65 -23.50
C ASP A 149 -4.44 -2.13 -22.73
N TYR A 150 -3.78 -3.14 -23.31
CA TYR A 150 -2.58 -3.77 -22.75
C TYR A 150 -1.41 -2.80 -22.56
N ALA A 151 -1.29 -1.78 -23.42
CA ALA A 151 -0.23 -0.78 -23.33
C ALA A 151 -0.44 0.13 -22.11
N ARG A 152 -1.69 0.55 -21.86
CA ARG A 152 -2.05 1.32 -20.66
C ARG A 152 -1.87 0.49 -19.40
N LEU A 153 -2.35 -0.76 -19.37
CA LEU A 153 -2.15 -1.67 -18.24
C LEU A 153 -0.65 -1.84 -17.91
N SER A 154 0.18 -2.07 -18.93
CA SER A 154 1.63 -2.25 -18.76
C SER A 154 2.33 -0.98 -18.24
N ARG A 155 1.92 0.20 -18.72
CA ARG A 155 2.52 1.47 -18.29
C ARG A 155 2.25 1.74 -16.81
N VAL A 156 1.03 1.47 -16.33
CA VAL A 156 0.72 1.67 -14.92
C VAL A 156 1.40 0.59 -14.05
N ALA A 157 1.47 -0.66 -14.51
CA ALA A 157 2.26 -1.69 -13.85
C ALA A 157 3.75 -1.33 -13.74
N ALA A 158 4.31 -0.58 -14.70
CA ALA A 158 5.70 -0.13 -14.62
C ALA A 158 5.94 0.81 -13.41
N GLY A 159 4.95 1.59 -12.98
CA GLY A 159 5.03 2.43 -11.77
C GLY A 159 5.26 1.64 -10.48
N ARG A 160 5.03 0.32 -10.49
CA ARG A 160 5.29 -0.56 -9.35
C ARG A 160 6.78 -0.57 -8.94
N PHE A 161 7.73 -0.30 -9.83
CA PHE A 161 9.16 -0.41 -9.51
C PHE A 161 9.59 0.56 -8.40
N ASP A 162 9.05 1.78 -8.42
CA ASP A 162 9.31 2.76 -7.37
C ASP A 162 8.68 2.32 -6.03
N SER A 163 7.47 1.74 -6.10
CA SER A 163 6.78 1.14 -4.95
C SER A 163 7.52 -0.06 -4.37
N GLU A 164 8.05 -0.95 -5.22
CA GLU A 164 8.88 -2.09 -4.79
C GLU A 164 10.18 -1.61 -4.13
N ARG A 165 10.82 -0.57 -4.67
CA ARG A 165 12.02 0.01 -4.07
C ARG A 165 11.75 0.61 -2.69
N ALA A 166 10.69 1.40 -2.56
CA ALA A 166 10.28 1.96 -1.27
C ALA A 166 9.91 0.87 -0.26
N LEU A 167 9.16 -0.15 -0.72
CA LEU A 167 8.78 -1.31 0.09
C LEU A 167 10.00 -2.10 0.56
N ARG A 168 10.99 -2.32 -0.32
CA ARG A 168 12.24 -3.01 0.03
C ARG A 168 13.00 -2.25 1.10
N LYS A 169 13.18 -0.93 0.93
CA LYS A 169 13.86 -0.10 1.93
C LYS A 169 13.17 -0.17 3.29
N ALA A 170 11.83 -0.08 3.31
CA ALA A 170 11.07 -0.19 4.54
C ALA A 170 11.22 -1.58 5.17
N LEU A 171 11.15 -2.65 4.39
CA LEU A 171 11.37 -4.02 4.86
C LEU A 171 12.76 -4.19 5.47
N ASP A 172 13.82 -3.75 4.79
CA ASP A 172 15.19 -3.88 5.29
C ASP A 172 15.37 -3.24 6.68
N ILE A 173 14.76 -2.07 6.89
CA ILE A 173 14.83 -1.33 8.15
C ILE A 173 13.98 -1.98 9.24
N VAL A 174 12.76 -2.43 8.91
CA VAL A 174 11.92 -3.17 9.87
C VAL A 174 12.59 -4.48 10.29
N SER A 175 13.08 -5.26 9.33
CA SER A 175 13.79 -6.51 9.59
C SER A 175 15.05 -6.29 10.42
N TYR A 176 15.82 -5.23 10.15
CA TYR A 176 16.95 -4.85 10.98
C TYR A 176 16.53 -4.56 12.42
N GLY A 177 15.49 -3.73 12.62
CA GLY A 177 15.01 -3.39 13.96
C GLY A 177 14.47 -4.59 14.74
N LEU A 178 13.76 -5.51 14.08
CA LEU A 178 13.25 -6.74 14.69
C LEU A 178 14.39 -7.70 15.04
N ALA A 179 15.31 -7.95 14.11
CA ALA A 179 16.40 -8.91 14.30
C ALA A 179 17.41 -8.50 15.39
N ASN A 180 17.54 -7.20 15.66
CA ASN A 180 18.43 -6.66 16.68
C ASN A 180 17.70 -6.24 17.96
N GLU A 181 16.42 -6.60 18.11
CA GLU A 181 15.59 -6.28 19.29
C GLU A 181 15.52 -4.78 19.63
N LEU A 182 15.65 -3.93 18.62
CA LEU A 182 15.67 -2.46 18.74
C LEU A 182 14.28 -1.84 18.77
N LEU A 183 13.24 -2.65 18.49
CA LEU A 183 11.85 -2.24 18.42
C LEU A 183 11.07 -2.76 19.63
N ARG A 184 10.34 -1.88 20.32
CA ARG A 184 9.43 -2.23 21.42
C ARG A 184 8.08 -1.58 21.23
N PRO A 185 7.01 -2.10 21.86
CA PRO A 185 5.73 -1.40 21.85
C PRO A 185 5.91 0.02 22.41
N PRO A 186 5.33 1.05 21.77
CA PRO A 186 5.44 2.41 22.27
C PRO A 186 4.78 2.52 23.66
N GLU A 187 5.32 3.39 24.51
CA GLU A 187 4.67 3.69 25.79
C GLU A 187 3.30 4.36 25.53
N PRO A 188 2.29 4.14 26.39
CA PRO A 188 0.94 4.65 26.18
C PRO A 188 0.87 6.17 25.92
N ASP A 189 1.79 6.92 26.51
CA ASP A 189 1.87 8.38 26.43
C ASP A 189 2.61 8.90 25.18
N SER A 190 3.22 8.00 24.39
CA SER A 190 3.95 8.34 23.15
C SER A 190 3.05 8.40 21.92
N LEU A 191 1.79 7.99 22.03
CA LEU A 191 0.84 8.01 20.94
C LEU A 191 0.30 9.45 20.77
N PRO A 192 0.48 10.11 19.61
CA PRO A 192 -0.34 11.29 19.31
C PRO A 192 -1.81 10.86 19.34
N PRO A 193 -2.73 11.70 19.84
CA PRO A 193 -4.13 11.33 19.97
C PRO A 193 -4.65 10.86 18.62
N ASP A 194 -4.84 9.55 18.51
CA ASP A 194 -5.52 8.95 17.38
C ASP A 194 -6.91 9.60 17.35
N ALA A 195 -7.33 10.04 16.17
CA ALA A 195 -8.59 10.75 15.97
C ALA A 195 -9.68 10.06 16.80
N GLY A 196 -10.20 10.79 17.79
CA GLY A 196 -11.23 10.28 18.69
C GLY A 196 -12.39 9.70 17.88
N PRO A 197 -13.18 8.80 18.49
CA PRO A 197 -14.35 8.23 17.83
C PRO A 197 -15.18 9.37 17.21
N PRO A 198 -15.68 9.21 15.96
CA PRO A 198 -16.41 10.29 15.29
C PRO A 198 -17.53 10.76 16.20
N VAL A 199 -17.49 12.04 16.55
CA VAL A 199 -18.58 12.67 17.30
C VAL A 199 -19.84 12.50 16.45
N PRO A 200 -20.90 11.85 16.96
CA PRO A 200 -22.12 11.69 16.18
C PRO A 200 -22.67 13.06 15.80
N PRO A 201 -23.22 13.21 14.57
CA PRO A 201 -23.64 14.50 14.01
C PRO A 201 -24.75 15.23 14.79
N ASP A 202 -25.34 14.60 15.81
CA ASP A 202 -26.37 15.20 16.66
C ASP A 202 -25.83 16.10 17.80
N ALA A 203 -24.52 16.24 17.96
CA ALA A 203 -23.94 17.12 18.99
C ALA A 203 -23.82 18.61 18.56
N LEU A 204 -24.17 18.95 17.32
CA LEU A 204 -24.13 20.32 16.79
C LEU A 204 -25.55 20.83 16.50
N ARG A 205 -26.39 20.93 17.53
CA ARG A 205 -27.53 21.86 17.50
C ARG A 205 -27.12 23.18 18.19
N PRO A 206 -27.18 24.33 17.50
CA PRO A 206 -27.04 25.61 18.18
C PRO A 206 -28.23 25.81 19.14
N PRO A 207 -28.03 26.48 20.29
CA PRO A 207 -29.14 26.85 21.14
C PRO A 207 -30.07 27.78 20.35
N ALA A 208 -31.36 27.46 20.35
CA ALA A 208 -32.39 28.37 19.87
C ALA A 208 -32.29 29.65 20.71
N GLY A 209 -32.10 30.79 20.04
CA GLY A 209 -32.13 32.09 20.68
C GLY A 209 -33.53 32.41 21.20
N ASP A 210 -33.54 33.08 22.36
CA ASP A 210 -34.70 33.77 22.94
C ASP A 210 -35.15 34.97 22.08
#